data_AF-A0A9D6GPK6-F1
#
_entry.id   AF-A0A9D6GPK6-F1
#
_cell.length_a   1.000
_cell.length_b   1.000
_cell.length_c   1.000
_cell.angle_alpha   90.00
_cell.angle_beta   90.00
_cell.angle_gamma   90.00
#
_symmetry.space_group_name_H-M   'P 1'
#
loop_
_entity.id
_entity.type
_entity.pdbx_description
1 polymer ?
#
loop_
_entity_poly.entity_id
_entity_poly.type
_entity_poly.pdbx_seq_one_letter_code
_entity_poly.pdbx_strand_id
1 'polypeptide(L)'
;MSQATAPLPSFFNDAPSDASAHSESRREADAQLFAHAALAVEAAAGVPVAEAVVQSALHLEEVARARKHAHEMNKLSKRLHREVGQAIADFNMIEEGDKVMVCMSGGKDSYGMLDILMNLQKRAPIRFELVAVNLDQKQPGFPEHVLPEYLTQVGVPFRIEEQDTYSVVKRVVPEGKTTCALCSRLRRGILYRVAKELGCTKIALGHHRDDTLQTLFMNMFFGSRLKGMPPKLVTDNGEHVVIRPLAYCREKDLAAYAEHRQFPIIPCNLCGSQEGLQRQQMREMINDWDARFPGRVDNMFTSLSNIVTSHMMDRKLFPFETIKATGAPVKDGDIAFDEDEGCGEPTEGLPAQASVSLSSIKIRKAD
;
A
#
# COMPACT_ATOMS: atom_id res chain seq x y z
N MET A 1 7.14 41.55 -60.14
CA MET A 1 6.45 40.34 -60.65
C MET A 1 6.19 39.46 -59.43
N SER A 2 5.00 39.52 -58.80
CA SER A 2 3.73 38.89 -59.24
C SER A 2 3.90 37.37 -59.21
N GLN A 3 3.24 36.52 -58.40
CA GLN A 3 1.96 36.50 -57.65
C GLN A 3 2.19 35.49 -56.47
N ALA A 4 1.75 35.69 -55.22
CA ALA A 4 0.38 35.69 -54.70
C ALA A 4 -0.45 34.45 -55.10
N THR A 5 -0.29 33.35 -54.37
CA THR A 5 -1.21 32.21 -54.36
C THR A 5 -1.73 31.99 -52.95
N ALA A 6 -3.01 32.32 -52.75
CA ALA A 6 -3.77 32.12 -51.53
C ALA A 6 -4.13 30.63 -51.33
N PRO A 7 -4.14 30.11 -50.10
CA PRO A 7 -4.77 28.83 -49.80
C PRO A 7 -6.27 29.00 -49.48
N LEU A 8 -7.04 28.03 -49.95
CA LEU A 8 -8.49 27.87 -49.81
C LEU A 8 -8.95 27.80 -48.34
N PRO A 9 -10.16 28.29 -48.01
CA PRO A 9 -10.69 28.23 -46.66
C PRO A 9 -11.15 26.81 -46.30
N SER A 10 -10.58 26.28 -45.22
CA SER A 10 -11.05 25.08 -44.55
C SER A 10 -12.38 25.35 -43.84
N PHE A 11 -13.43 24.64 -44.27
CA PHE A 11 -14.66 24.49 -43.51
C PHE A 11 -14.37 23.73 -42.21
N PHE A 12 -14.32 24.42 -41.06
CA PHE A 12 -14.65 23.83 -39.78
C PHE A 12 -15.28 24.93 -38.91
N ASN A 13 -16.58 24.77 -38.67
CA ASN A 13 -17.39 25.59 -37.79
C ASN A 13 -16.95 25.37 -36.34
N ASP A 14 -16.67 26.46 -35.63
CA ASP A 14 -16.76 26.51 -34.18
C ASP A 14 -18.23 26.43 -33.75
N ALA A 15 -18.58 25.37 -33.04
CA ALA A 15 -19.75 25.34 -32.16
C ALA A 15 -19.46 24.39 -30.98
N PRO A 16 -19.61 24.84 -29.71
CA PRO A 16 -19.39 24.01 -28.54
C PRO A 16 -20.51 22.96 -28.41
N SER A 17 -20.12 21.70 -28.20
CA SER A 17 -21.03 20.58 -27.98
C SER A 17 -21.57 20.59 -26.54
N ASP A 18 -22.76 21.14 -26.38
CA ASP A 18 -23.57 21.08 -25.15
C ASP A 18 -24.21 19.68 -25.02
N ALA A 19 -23.43 18.71 -24.52
CA ALA A 19 -23.88 17.33 -24.31
C ALA A 19 -24.23 17.01 -22.84
N SER A 20 -23.98 17.93 -21.90
CA SER A 20 -24.33 17.77 -20.48
C SER A 20 -25.75 18.22 -20.17
N ALA A 21 -26.23 19.30 -20.80
CA ALA A 21 -27.53 19.91 -20.51
C ALA A 21 -28.74 19.01 -20.90
N HIS A 22 -28.61 18.20 -21.95
CA HIS A 22 -29.69 17.29 -22.39
C HIS A 22 -29.87 16.03 -21.53
N SER A 23 -28.88 15.67 -20.71
CA SER A 23 -28.98 14.51 -19.82
C SER A 23 -29.64 14.85 -18.48
N GLU A 24 -29.43 16.07 -17.98
CA GLU A 24 -30.09 16.60 -16.78
C GLU A 24 -31.55 16.96 -17.07
N SER A 25 -31.85 17.56 -18.24
CA SER A 25 -33.24 17.92 -18.59
C SER A 25 -34.14 16.69 -18.76
N ARG A 26 -33.61 15.55 -19.20
CA ARG A 26 -34.36 14.28 -19.28
C ARG A 26 -34.59 13.67 -17.90
N ARG A 27 -33.63 13.77 -16.98
CA ARG A 27 -33.78 13.30 -15.59
C ARG A 27 -34.80 14.15 -14.82
N GLU A 28 -34.83 15.46 -15.03
CA GLU A 28 -35.87 16.34 -14.46
C GLU A 28 -37.24 16.06 -15.05
N ALA A 29 -37.34 15.84 -16.37
CA ALA A 29 -38.60 15.49 -17.03
C ALA A 29 -39.15 14.12 -16.59
N ASP A 30 -38.29 13.11 -16.44
CA ASP A 30 -38.70 11.79 -15.93
C ASP A 30 -39.08 11.85 -14.44
N ALA A 31 -38.38 12.65 -13.62
CA ALA A 31 -38.73 12.87 -12.22
C ALA A 31 -40.09 13.59 -12.06
N GLN A 32 -40.40 14.56 -12.94
CA GLN A 32 -41.71 15.23 -12.97
C GLN A 32 -42.83 14.30 -13.45
N LEU A 33 -42.55 13.40 -14.40
CA LEU A 33 -43.52 12.41 -14.88
C LEU A 33 -43.86 11.38 -13.79
N PHE A 34 -42.87 10.94 -13.01
CA PHE A 34 -43.08 10.06 -11.84
C PHE A 34 -43.81 10.78 -10.70
N ALA A 35 -43.51 12.06 -10.45
CA ALA A 35 -44.21 12.87 -9.46
C ALA A 35 -45.70 13.08 -9.83
N HIS A 36 -46.00 13.31 -11.10
CA HIS A 36 -47.37 13.41 -11.59
C HIS A 36 -48.12 12.07 -11.56
N ALA A 37 -47.43 10.95 -11.83
CA ALA A 37 -48.02 9.62 -11.70
C ALA A 37 -48.35 9.27 -10.23
N ALA A 38 -47.51 9.71 -9.27
CA ALA A 38 -47.77 9.52 -7.85
C ALA A 38 -48.98 10.33 -7.34
N LEU A 39 -49.15 11.58 -7.83
CA LEU A 39 -50.30 12.44 -7.51
C LEU A 39 -51.63 11.93 -8.10
N ALA A 40 -51.60 11.18 -9.19
CA ALA A 40 -52.81 10.63 -9.81
C ALA A 40 -53.36 9.39 -9.08
N VAL A 41 -52.57 8.74 -8.21
CA VAL A 41 -52.98 7.53 -7.48
C VAL A 41 -53.61 7.86 -6.11
N GLU A 42 -53.47 9.08 -5.60
CA GLU A 42 -54.05 9.51 -4.31
C GLU A 42 -55.59 9.59 -4.30
N ALA A 43 -56.25 9.52 -5.46
CA ALA A 43 -57.70 9.67 -5.55
C ALA A 43 -58.51 8.38 -5.34
N ALA A 44 -57.90 7.21 -5.17
CA ALA A 44 -58.64 5.97 -4.97
C ALA A 44 -57.94 4.97 -4.04
N ALA A 45 -58.57 4.73 -2.88
CA ALA A 45 -58.27 3.72 -1.86
C ALA A 45 -57.16 4.06 -0.85
N GLY A 46 -57.56 4.19 0.42
CA GLY A 46 -56.70 4.55 1.53
C GLY A 46 -55.64 3.49 1.89
N VAL A 47 -54.41 3.99 2.03
CA VAL A 47 -53.16 3.44 2.64
C VAL A 47 -52.36 2.43 1.78
N PRO A 48 -51.02 2.57 1.58
CA PRO A 48 -50.12 3.73 1.66
C PRO A 48 -49.19 3.83 0.42
N VAL A 49 -49.62 4.48 -0.67
CA VAL A 49 -48.77 4.64 -1.87
C VAL A 49 -47.54 5.51 -1.57
N ALA A 50 -47.69 6.51 -0.71
CA ALA A 50 -46.58 7.35 -0.26
C ALA A 50 -45.48 6.54 0.47
N GLU A 51 -45.85 5.56 1.30
CA GLU A 51 -44.88 4.73 2.04
C GLU A 51 -44.13 3.77 1.10
N ALA A 52 -44.82 3.18 0.11
CA ALA A 52 -44.19 2.34 -0.90
C ALA A 52 -43.24 3.13 -1.82
N VAL A 53 -43.58 4.37 -2.18
CA VAL A 53 -42.71 5.25 -2.98
C VAL A 53 -41.47 5.66 -2.18
N VAL A 54 -41.63 6.00 -0.90
CA VAL A 54 -40.50 6.31 -0.01
C VAL A 54 -39.59 5.09 0.18
N GLN A 55 -40.16 3.90 0.41
CA GLN A 55 -39.37 2.66 0.52
C GLN A 55 -38.63 2.33 -0.78
N SER A 56 -39.25 2.55 -1.94
CA SER A 56 -38.60 2.35 -3.24
C SER A 56 -37.46 3.35 -3.48
N ALA A 57 -37.63 4.62 -3.08
CA ALA A 57 -36.59 5.63 -3.19
C ALA A 57 -35.39 5.32 -2.29
N LEU A 58 -35.64 4.93 -1.03
CA LEU A 58 -34.60 4.49 -0.09
C LEU A 58 -33.85 3.26 -0.62
N HIS A 59 -34.56 2.28 -1.19
CA HIS A 59 -33.93 1.11 -1.80
C HIS A 59 -33.03 1.48 -3.00
N LEU A 60 -33.46 2.41 -3.85
CA LEU A 60 -32.65 2.90 -4.97
C LEU A 60 -31.39 3.63 -4.49
N GLU A 61 -31.48 4.42 -3.43
CA GLU A 61 -30.33 5.07 -2.78
C GLU A 61 -29.36 4.05 -2.19
N GLU A 62 -29.86 3.01 -1.50
CA GLU A 62 -29.05 1.91 -0.98
C GLU A 62 -28.31 1.16 -2.10
N VAL A 63 -29.00 0.84 -3.19
CA VAL A 63 -28.41 0.18 -4.36
C VAL A 63 -27.35 1.08 -5.01
N ALA A 64 -27.60 2.39 -5.13
CA ALA A 64 -26.63 3.34 -5.66
C ALA A 64 -25.38 3.44 -4.75
N ARG A 65 -25.58 3.48 -3.42
CA ARG A 65 -24.50 3.49 -2.43
C ARG A 65 -23.67 2.21 -2.48
N ALA A 66 -24.31 1.04 -2.60
CA ALA A 66 -23.65 -0.25 -2.72
C ALA A 66 -22.82 -0.33 -4.02
N ARG A 67 -23.36 0.13 -5.15
CA ARG A 67 -22.63 0.21 -6.43
C ARG A 67 -21.42 1.14 -6.35
N LYS A 68 -21.58 2.32 -5.75
CA LYS A 68 -20.47 3.27 -5.52
C LYS A 68 -19.39 2.64 -4.64
N HIS A 69 -19.78 2.01 -3.54
CA HIS A 69 -18.85 1.32 -2.65
C HIS A 69 -18.08 0.20 -3.38
N ALA A 70 -18.77 -0.66 -4.13
CA ALA A 70 -18.13 -1.70 -4.93
C ALA A 70 -17.16 -1.14 -5.98
N HIS A 71 -17.48 0.01 -6.59
CA HIS A 71 -16.58 0.68 -7.52
C HIS A 71 -15.29 1.16 -6.84
N GLU A 72 -15.41 1.85 -5.71
CA GLU A 72 -14.25 2.34 -4.94
C GLU A 72 -13.38 1.19 -4.43
N MET A 73 -13.99 0.11 -3.96
CA MET A 73 -13.24 -1.07 -3.50
C MET A 73 -12.51 -1.79 -4.63
N ASN A 74 -13.11 -1.85 -5.82
CA ASN A 74 -12.43 -2.36 -7.02
C ASN A 74 -11.23 -1.47 -7.41
N LYS A 75 -11.38 -0.14 -7.31
CA LYS A 75 -10.30 0.81 -7.58
C LYS A 75 -9.15 0.66 -6.57
N LEU A 76 -9.48 0.56 -5.28
CA LEU A 76 -8.53 0.30 -4.20
C LEU A 76 -7.77 -1.01 -4.41
N SER A 77 -8.50 -2.11 -4.68
CA SER A 77 -7.89 -3.42 -4.95
C SER A 77 -6.93 -3.35 -6.14
N LYS A 78 -7.33 -2.74 -7.26
CA LYS A 78 -6.46 -2.57 -8.43
C LYS A 78 -5.21 -1.74 -8.11
N ARG A 79 -5.35 -0.67 -7.32
CA ARG A 79 -4.21 0.16 -6.87
C ARG A 79 -3.22 -0.65 -6.04
N LEU A 80 -3.68 -1.37 -5.02
CA LEU A 80 -2.81 -2.20 -4.18
C LEU A 80 -2.09 -3.28 -4.99
N HIS A 81 -2.78 -3.99 -5.88
CA HIS A 81 -2.14 -4.98 -6.75
C HIS A 81 -1.08 -4.36 -7.66
N ARG A 82 -1.33 -3.15 -8.20
CA ARG A 82 -0.36 -2.41 -9.01
C ARG A 82 0.85 -2.01 -8.18
N GLU A 83 0.67 -1.46 -6.99
CA GLU A 83 1.76 -1.05 -6.10
C GLU A 83 2.63 -2.23 -5.67
N VAL A 84 2.01 -3.35 -5.30
CA VAL A 84 2.75 -4.58 -4.95
C VAL A 84 3.49 -5.15 -6.16
N GLY A 85 2.85 -5.21 -7.32
CA GLY A 85 3.49 -5.65 -8.56
C GLY A 85 4.67 -4.76 -8.96
N GLN A 86 4.52 -3.45 -8.82
CA GLN A 86 5.57 -2.46 -9.07
C GLN A 86 6.75 -2.63 -8.11
N ALA A 87 6.48 -2.77 -6.80
CA ALA A 87 7.54 -3.01 -5.81
C ALA A 87 8.29 -4.32 -6.09
N ILE A 88 7.58 -5.39 -6.46
CA ILE A 88 8.21 -6.66 -6.82
C ILE A 88 9.12 -6.49 -8.04
N ALA A 89 8.69 -5.73 -9.05
CA ALA A 89 9.47 -5.47 -10.25
C ALA A 89 10.71 -4.58 -9.97
N ASP A 90 10.51 -3.43 -9.33
CA ASP A 90 11.57 -2.43 -9.09
C ASP A 90 12.73 -3.00 -8.25
N PHE A 91 12.43 -3.90 -7.32
CA PHE A 91 13.42 -4.50 -6.44
C PHE A 91 13.73 -5.97 -6.76
N ASN A 92 13.23 -6.50 -7.89
CA ASN A 92 13.37 -7.90 -8.30
C ASN A 92 13.11 -8.87 -7.13
N MET A 93 11.96 -8.74 -6.45
CA MET A 93 11.71 -9.43 -5.18
C MET A 93 11.43 -10.93 -5.33
N ILE A 94 10.82 -11.33 -6.44
CA ILE A 94 10.38 -12.70 -6.72
C ILE A 94 10.80 -13.06 -8.14
N GLU A 95 11.45 -14.21 -8.28
CA GLU A 95 12.09 -14.72 -9.50
C GLU A 95 11.50 -16.09 -9.88
N GLU A 96 11.78 -16.55 -11.11
CA GLU A 96 11.37 -17.89 -11.57
C GLU A 96 11.95 -18.97 -10.64
N GLY A 97 11.08 -19.88 -10.19
CA GLY A 97 11.43 -20.98 -9.30
C GLY A 97 11.54 -20.60 -7.83
N ASP A 98 11.26 -19.35 -7.44
CA ASP A 98 11.32 -18.96 -6.03
C ASP A 98 10.27 -19.68 -5.19
N LYS A 99 10.65 -20.00 -3.95
CA LYS A 99 9.73 -20.43 -2.89
C LYS A 99 9.65 -19.36 -1.82
N VAL A 100 8.52 -18.69 -1.74
CA VAL A 100 8.33 -17.51 -0.90
C VAL A 100 7.59 -17.88 0.38
N MET A 101 8.26 -17.72 1.51
CA MET A 101 7.66 -17.83 2.84
C MET A 101 6.93 -16.53 3.18
N VAL A 102 5.60 -16.57 3.27
CA VAL A 102 4.77 -15.42 3.62
C VAL A 102 4.51 -15.42 5.13
N CYS A 103 5.12 -14.48 5.85
CA CYS A 103 5.00 -14.42 7.32
C CYS A 103 3.65 -13.83 7.74
N MET A 104 2.81 -14.65 8.36
CA MET A 104 1.47 -14.32 8.83
C MET A 104 1.49 -13.92 10.31
N SER A 105 1.20 -12.65 10.61
CA SER A 105 1.09 -12.17 12.00
C SER A 105 -0.33 -12.26 12.56
N GLY A 106 -1.33 -12.49 11.69
CA GLY A 106 -2.75 -12.35 12.03
C GLY A 106 -3.26 -10.91 11.92
N GLY A 107 -2.40 -9.96 11.54
CA GLY A 107 -2.78 -8.57 11.30
C GLY A 107 -3.23 -8.30 9.86
N LYS A 108 -3.93 -7.17 9.68
CA LYS A 108 -4.47 -6.68 8.40
C LYS A 108 -3.46 -6.72 7.25
N ASP A 109 -2.22 -6.30 7.51
CA ASP A 109 -1.19 -6.14 6.50
C ASP A 109 -0.70 -7.52 6.00
N SER A 110 -0.56 -8.49 6.90
CA SER A 110 -0.15 -9.85 6.53
C SER A 110 -1.21 -10.59 5.72
N TYR A 111 -2.50 -10.41 6.05
CA TYR A 111 -3.59 -10.95 5.24
C TYR A 111 -3.67 -10.29 3.86
N GLY A 112 -3.60 -8.96 3.81
CA GLY A 112 -3.59 -8.22 2.55
C GLY A 112 -2.43 -8.63 1.65
N MET A 113 -1.21 -8.76 2.21
CA MET A 113 -0.04 -9.23 1.49
C MET A 113 -0.25 -10.63 0.89
N LEU A 114 -0.70 -11.60 1.70
CA LEU A 114 -0.92 -12.97 1.24
C LEU A 114 -1.95 -13.01 0.10
N ASP A 115 -3.10 -12.36 0.29
CA ASP A 115 -4.16 -12.33 -0.71
C ASP A 115 -3.70 -11.71 -2.03
N ILE A 116 -3.00 -10.57 -1.98
CA ILE A 116 -2.48 -9.91 -3.20
C ILE A 116 -1.43 -10.81 -3.88
N LEU A 117 -0.51 -11.42 -3.13
CA LEU A 117 0.51 -12.32 -3.70
C LEU A 117 -0.12 -13.55 -4.36
N MET A 118 -1.16 -14.16 -3.76
CA MET A 118 -1.89 -15.27 -4.36
C MET A 118 -2.59 -14.84 -5.66
N ASN A 119 -3.15 -13.63 -5.73
CA ASN A 119 -3.74 -13.09 -6.95
C ASN A 119 -2.70 -12.82 -8.04
N LEU A 120 -1.54 -12.28 -7.66
CA LEU A 120 -0.42 -12.05 -8.58
C LEU A 120 0.16 -13.37 -9.09
N GLN A 121 0.34 -14.38 -8.24
CA GLN A 121 0.85 -15.72 -8.62
C GLN A 121 0.04 -16.33 -9.77
N LYS A 122 -1.29 -16.18 -9.77
CA LYS A 122 -2.19 -16.69 -10.82
C LYS A 122 -2.00 -16.01 -12.18
N ARG A 123 -1.45 -14.79 -12.20
CA ARG A 123 -1.34 -13.93 -13.40
C ARG A 123 0.11 -13.68 -13.83
N ALA A 124 1.06 -13.97 -12.96
CA ALA A 124 2.47 -13.68 -13.16
C ALA A 124 3.02 -14.47 -14.36
N PRO A 125 3.95 -13.90 -15.13
CA PRO A 125 4.63 -14.60 -16.22
C PRO A 125 5.68 -15.61 -15.72
N ILE A 126 5.92 -15.66 -14.40
CA ILE A 126 6.88 -16.53 -13.73
C ILE A 126 6.18 -17.52 -12.79
N ARG A 127 6.79 -18.68 -12.58
CA ARG A 127 6.34 -19.68 -11.59
C ARG A 127 7.10 -19.48 -10.29
N PHE A 128 6.36 -19.35 -9.20
CA PHE A 128 6.90 -19.33 -7.85
C PHE A 128 5.90 -19.98 -6.90
N GLU A 129 6.37 -20.47 -5.76
CA GLU A 129 5.56 -21.09 -4.73
C GLU A 129 5.33 -20.13 -3.56
N LEU A 130 4.17 -20.24 -2.92
CA LEU A 130 3.85 -19.53 -1.68
C LEU A 130 3.63 -20.54 -0.55
N VAL A 131 4.26 -20.29 0.59
CA VAL A 131 3.95 -21.01 1.84
C VAL A 131 3.73 -20.00 2.95
N ALA A 132 2.54 -20.05 3.56
CA ALA A 132 2.21 -19.16 4.69
C ALA A 132 2.82 -19.71 5.98
N VAL A 133 3.46 -18.85 6.78
CA VAL A 133 4.07 -19.26 8.04
C VAL A 133 3.64 -18.33 9.15
N ASN A 134 3.04 -18.89 10.19
CA ASN A 134 2.75 -18.18 11.43
C ASN A 134 3.71 -18.66 12.53
N LEU A 135 4.11 -17.73 13.40
CA LEU A 135 4.77 -18.05 14.66
C LEU A 135 3.80 -17.80 15.82
N ASP A 136 3.25 -18.87 16.36
CA ASP A 136 2.55 -18.85 17.64
C ASP A 136 3.59 -18.78 18.76
N GLN A 137 3.59 -17.64 19.45
CA GLN A 137 4.55 -17.32 20.50
C GLN A 137 4.08 -17.78 21.89
N LYS A 138 2.95 -18.51 21.96
CA LYS A 138 2.23 -18.89 23.18
C LYS A 138 1.86 -17.69 24.05
N GLN A 139 1.43 -16.61 23.40
CA GLN A 139 0.92 -15.45 24.11
C GLN A 139 -0.44 -15.79 24.74
N PRO A 140 -0.70 -15.36 26.00
CA PRO A 140 -2.00 -15.58 26.62
C PRO A 140 -3.14 -14.99 25.79
N GLY A 141 -4.15 -15.82 25.49
CA GLY A 141 -5.32 -15.41 24.73
C GLY A 141 -5.12 -15.31 23.21
N PHE A 142 -4.01 -15.79 22.66
CA PHE A 142 -3.84 -15.90 21.21
C PHE A 142 -4.80 -16.96 20.63
N PRO A 143 -5.64 -16.62 19.63
CA PRO A 143 -6.61 -17.55 19.08
C PRO A 143 -5.96 -18.51 18.07
N GLU A 144 -5.52 -19.66 18.55
CA GLU A 144 -4.74 -20.64 17.76
C GLU A 144 -5.47 -21.18 16.51
N HIS A 145 -6.81 -21.14 16.47
CA HIS A 145 -7.62 -21.70 15.38
C HIS A 145 -7.81 -20.76 14.19
N VAL A 146 -7.76 -19.44 14.39
CA VAL A 146 -8.17 -18.44 13.40
C VAL A 146 -7.31 -18.49 12.12
N LEU A 147 -5.99 -18.50 12.26
CA LEU A 147 -5.08 -18.55 11.12
C LEU A 147 -5.13 -19.90 10.38
N PRO A 148 -5.04 -21.06 11.06
CA PRO A 148 -5.20 -22.36 10.40
C PRO A 148 -6.49 -22.50 9.60
N GLU A 149 -7.64 -22.10 10.16
CA GLU A 149 -8.93 -22.17 9.50
C GLU A 149 -8.96 -21.29 8.24
N TYR A 150 -8.52 -20.04 8.36
CA TYR A 150 -8.43 -19.13 7.22
C TYR A 150 -7.49 -19.65 6.12
N LEU A 151 -6.29 -20.10 6.49
CA LEU A 151 -5.28 -20.58 5.53
C LEU A 151 -5.74 -21.85 4.81
N THR A 152 -6.45 -22.73 5.53
CA THR A 152 -7.12 -23.91 4.96
C THR A 152 -8.22 -23.49 3.98
N GLN A 153 -9.07 -22.54 4.36
CA GLN A 153 -10.17 -22.04 3.52
C GLN A 153 -9.68 -21.44 2.20
N VAL A 154 -8.59 -20.65 2.22
CA VAL A 154 -8.03 -20.05 1.00
C VAL A 154 -7.16 -21.02 0.18
N GLY A 155 -6.82 -22.19 0.74
CA GLY A 155 -6.11 -23.25 0.04
C GLY A 155 -4.61 -22.98 -0.19
N VAL A 156 -3.96 -22.21 0.68
CA VAL A 156 -2.50 -22.00 0.61
C VAL A 156 -1.77 -23.00 1.51
N PRO A 157 -0.66 -23.62 1.08
CA PRO A 157 0.18 -24.41 1.97
C PRO A 157 0.66 -23.56 3.15
N PHE A 158 0.61 -24.12 4.37
CA PHE A 158 1.02 -23.36 5.55
C PHE A 158 1.71 -24.19 6.62
N ARG A 159 2.45 -23.49 7.50
CA ARG A 159 3.06 -24.02 8.72
C ARG A 159 2.77 -23.09 9.89
N ILE A 160 2.17 -23.64 10.94
CA ILE A 160 2.04 -22.95 12.24
C ILE A 160 3.21 -23.41 13.10
N GLU A 161 4.16 -22.53 13.37
CA GLU A 161 5.29 -22.80 14.26
C GLU A 161 4.95 -22.39 15.68
N GLU A 162 5.01 -23.32 16.61
CA GLU A 162 4.73 -23.08 18.02
C GLU A 162 6.03 -23.00 18.81
N GLN A 163 6.28 -21.84 19.42
CA GLN A 163 7.45 -21.61 20.27
C GLN A 163 7.09 -20.64 21.40
N ASP A 164 7.27 -21.06 22.66
CA ASP A 164 7.06 -20.17 23.81
C ASP A 164 8.20 -19.16 23.94
N THR A 165 8.12 -18.10 23.14
CA THR A 165 9.00 -16.93 23.26
C THR A 165 8.46 -15.92 24.26
N TYR A 166 7.16 -15.97 24.58
CA TYR A 166 6.53 -15.05 25.52
C TYR A 166 7.11 -15.20 26.93
N SER A 167 7.15 -16.43 27.46
CA SER A 167 7.70 -16.70 28.79
C SER A 167 9.20 -16.41 28.86
N VAL A 168 9.93 -16.65 27.77
CA VAL A 168 11.36 -16.32 27.66
C VAL A 168 11.57 -14.81 27.78
N VAL A 169 10.81 -14.02 27.02
CA VAL A 169 10.91 -12.55 27.05
C VAL A 169 10.54 -12.00 28.43
N LYS A 170 9.46 -12.49 29.04
CA LYS A 170 9.04 -12.10 30.39
C LYS A 170 10.07 -12.44 31.47
N ARG A 171 10.76 -13.57 31.33
CA ARG A 171 11.81 -13.98 32.27
C ARG A 171 13.10 -13.18 32.14
N VAL A 172 13.48 -12.82 30.90
CA VAL A 172 14.78 -12.19 30.61
C VAL A 172 14.73 -10.67 30.72
N VAL A 173 13.60 -10.04 30.36
CA VAL A 173 13.46 -8.59 30.36
C VAL A 173 12.95 -8.13 31.73
N PRO A 174 13.70 -7.29 32.47
CA PRO A 174 13.22 -6.74 33.74
C PRO A 174 11.91 -5.97 33.58
N GLU A 175 11.10 -5.94 34.63
CA GLU A 175 9.88 -5.15 34.65
C GLU A 175 10.16 -3.66 34.38
N GLY A 176 9.25 -3.02 33.64
CA GLY A 176 9.40 -1.61 33.21
C GLY A 176 10.38 -1.39 32.04
N LYS A 177 11.03 -2.44 31.52
CA LYS A 177 11.83 -2.35 30.28
C LYS A 177 11.04 -2.83 29.06
N THR A 178 11.41 -2.29 27.90
CA THR A 178 10.77 -2.63 26.62
C THR A 178 11.11 -4.06 26.20
N THR A 179 10.08 -4.88 26.01
CA THR A 179 10.18 -6.29 25.61
C THR A 179 10.39 -6.50 24.10
N CYS A 180 10.06 -5.49 23.30
CA CYS A 180 9.99 -5.58 21.83
C CYS A 180 11.34 -5.95 21.18
N ALA A 181 12.47 -5.48 21.73
CA ALA A 181 13.78 -5.75 21.14
C ALA A 181 14.13 -7.25 21.18
N LEU A 182 13.96 -7.90 22.33
CA LEU A 182 14.22 -9.34 22.47
C LEU A 182 13.19 -10.18 21.71
N CYS A 183 11.89 -9.82 21.83
CA CYS A 183 10.82 -10.50 21.10
C CYS A 183 11.05 -10.48 19.57
N SER A 184 11.41 -9.33 19.01
CA SER A 184 11.71 -9.20 17.57
C SER A 184 12.90 -10.05 17.14
N ARG A 185 13.97 -10.12 17.95
CA ARG A 185 15.15 -10.95 17.68
C ARG A 185 14.82 -12.44 17.69
N LEU A 186 14.09 -12.90 18.70
CA LEU A 186 13.66 -14.31 18.80
C LEU A 186 12.76 -14.71 17.63
N ARG A 187 11.72 -13.90 17.35
CA ARG A 187 10.81 -14.13 16.23
C ARG A 187 11.56 -14.27 14.91
N ARG A 188 12.49 -13.36 14.64
CA ARG A 188 13.28 -13.36 13.41
C ARG A 188 14.15 -14.62 13.29
N GLY A 189 14.84 -15.01 14.37
CA GLY A 189 15.67 -16.21 14.37
C GLY A 189 14.86 -17.49 14.09
N ILE A 190 13.67 -17.59 14.68
CA ILE A 190 12.76 -18.73 14.44
C ILE A 190 12.26 -18.74 13.00
N LEU A 191 11.79 -17.60 12.47
CA LEU A 191 11.32 -17.51 11.09
C LEU A 191 12.42 -17.87 10.09
N TYR A 192 13.68 -17.47 10.34
CA TYR A 192 14.81 -17.83 9.46
C TYR A 192 15.10 -19.33 9.48
N ARG A 193 15.07 -19.95 10.67
CA ARG A 193 15.17 -21.42 10.79
C ARG A 193 14.06 -22.11 10.00
N VAL A 194 12.81 -21.69 10.17
CA VAL A 194 11.65 -22.28 9.47
C VAL A 194 11.78 -22.09 7.95
N ALA A 195 12.23 -20.93 7.49
CA ALA A 195 12.49 -20.69 6.07
C ALA A 195 13.51 -21.69 5.51
N LYS A 196 14.59 -21.97 6.26
CA LYS A 196 15.62 -22.96 5.90
C LYS A 196 15.05 -24.38 5.83
N GLU A 197 14.27 -24.79 6.83
CA GLU A 197 13.63 -26.11 6.89
C GLU A 197 12.66 -26.34 5.73
N LEU A 198 11.93 -25.30 5.32
CA LEU A 198 10.98 -25.37 4.21
C LEU A 198 11.63 -25.18 2.83
N GLY A 199 12.95 -24.90 2.77
CA GLY A 199 13.66 -24.62 1.53
C GLY A 199 13.20 -23.33 0.84
N CYS A 200 12.80 -22.32 1.60
CA CYS A 200 12.33 -21.05 1.05
C CYS A 200 13.51 -20.16 0.63
N THR A 201 13.41 -19.59 -0.57
CA THR A 201 14.42 -18.68 -1.13
C THR A 201 14.17 -17.23 -0.73
N LYS A 202 12.90 -16.86 -0.48
CA LYS A 202 12.48 -15.52 -0.09
C LYS A 202 11.61 -15.55 1.18
N ILE A 203 11.73 -14.51 2.02
CA ILE A 203 10.91 -14.32 3.22
C ILE A 203 10.14 -13.00 3.07
N ALA A 204 8.82 -13.08 2.87
CA ALA A 204 7.95 -11.92 2.72
C ALA A 204 7.39 -11.44 4.07
N LEU A 205 7.58 -10.15 4.36
CA LEU A 205 7.07 -9.49 5.57
C LEU A 205 6.09 -8.37 5.18
N GLY A 206 4.98 -8.26 5.91
CA GLY A 206 3.89 -7.31 5.64
C GLY A 206 4.17 -5.86 6.05
N HIS A 207 5.41 -5.38 5.92
CA HIS A 207 5.75 -3.99 6.23
C HIS A 207 5.38 -3.09 5.06
N HIS A 208 4.69 -2.00 5.35
CA HIS A 208 4.15 -1.07 4.35
C HIS A 208 4.96 0.25 4.24
N ARG A 209 4.49 1.19 3.41
CA ARG A 209 5.15 2.48 3.15
C ARG A 209 5.39 3.26 4.45
N ASP A 210 4.34 3.42 5.24
CA ASP A 210 4.37 4.18 6.50
C ASP A 210 5.30 3.53 7.54
N ASP A 211 5.39 2.19 7.59
CA ASP A 211 6.34 1.49 8.45
C ASP A 211 7.81 1.84 8.11
N THR A 212 8.09 2.00 6.82
CA THR A 212 9.41 2.37 6.30
C THR A 212 9.78 3.78 6.76
N LEU A 213 8.85 4.74 6.64
CA LEU A 213 9.03 6.11 7.12
C LEU A 213 9.14 6.18 8.66
N GLN A 214 8.27 5.47 9.38
CA GLN A 214 8.38 5.38 10.84
C GLN A 214 9.77 4.88 11.24
N THR A 215 10.30 3.87 10.53
CA THR A 215 11.64 3.35 10.83
C THR A 215 12.74 4.36 10.48
N LEU A 216 12.62 5.08 9.36
CA LEU A 216 13.55 6.17 9.02
C LEU A 216 13.61 7.20 10.15
N PHE A 217 12.46 7.73 10.56
CA PHE A 217 12.40 8.77 11.59
C PHE A 217 12.83 8.25 12.95
N MET A 218 12.46 7.01 13.34
CA MET A 218 12.99 6.41 14.57
C MET A 218 14.52 6.36 14.57
N ASN A 219 15.15 5.94 13.46
CA ASN A 219 16.61 5.91 13.36
C ASN A 219 17.21 7.32 13.33
N MET A 220 16.54 8.29 12.71
CA MET A 220 17.00 9.68 12.67
C MET A 220 16.95 10.34 14.06
N PHE A 221 15.81 10.26 14.76
CA PHE A 221 15.59 10.89 16.05
C PHE A 221 16.32 10.20 17.21
N PHE A 222 16.38 8.86 17.21
CA PHE A 222 16.88 8.09 18.36
C PHE A 222 18.16 7.29 18.07
N GLY A 223 18.48 7.05 16.80
CA GLY A 223 19.63 6.24 16.39
C GLY A 223 20.76 7.02 15.73
N SER A 224 20.57 8.32 15.48
CA SER A 224 21.46 9.22 14.75
C SER A 224 21.91 8.65 13.39
N ARG A 225 20.99 8.00 12.66
CA ARG A 225 21.27 7.35 11.37
C ARG A 225 20.12 7.54 10.39
N LEU A 226 20.44 7.83 9.13
CA LEU A 226 19.49 7.75 8.02
C LEU A 226 19.35 6.29 7.59
N LYS A 227 18.37 5.59 8.20
CA LYS A 227 18.13 4.17 7.95
C LYS A 227 16.64 3.85 7.97
N GLY A 228 16.07 3.60 6.81
CA GLY A 228 14.70 3.07 6.65
C GLY A 228 14.61 1.55 6.73
N MET A 229 13.54 1.00 6.17
CA MET A 229 13.40 -0.43 5.89
C MET A 229 13.51 -0.68 4.39
N PRO A 230 14.60 -1.30 3.90
CA PRO A 230 14.76 -1.55 2.48
C PRO A 230 13.69 -2.55 1.98
N PRO A 231 13.17 -2.38 0.75
CA PRO A 231 12.17 -3.30 0.19
C PRO A 231 12.69 -4.73 0.00
N LYS A 232 13.98 -4.90 -0.27
CA LYS A 232 14.69 -6.19 -0.36
C LYS A 232 16.01 -6.11 0.41
N LEU A 233 16.34 -7.15 1.19
CA LEU A 233 17.55 -7.19 2.03
C LEU A 233 18.05 -8.62 2.21
N VAL A 234 19.36 -8.81 2.14
CA VAL A 234 20.02 -10.06 2.56
C VAL A 234 20.26 -10.03 4.06
N THR A 235 20.00 -11.13 4.75
CA THR A 235 20.23 -11.25 6.20
C THR A 235 21.70 -11.12 6.55
N ASP A 236 22.00 -10.70 7.78
CA ASP A 236 23.38 -10.43 8.21
C ASP A 236 24.31 -11.67 8.10
N ASN A 237 23.75 -12.88 8.18
CA ASN A 237 24.48 -14.14 7.98
C ASN A 237 24.56 -14.61 6.51
N GLY A 238 24.00 -13.84 5.56
CA GLY A 238 24.03 -14.14 4.14
C GLY A 238 23.08 -15.26 3.67
N GLU A 239 22.32 -15.89 4.58
CA GLU A 239 21.57 -17.12 4.26
C GLU A 239 20.18 -16.89 3.65
N HIS A 240 19.55 -15.73 3.88
CA HIS A 240 18.18 -15.49 3.46
C HIS A 240 17.99 -14.13 2.80
N VAL A 241 17.01 -14.05 1.91
CA VAL A 241 16.55 -12.79 1.31
C VAL A 241 15.19 -12.42 1.87
N VAL A 242 15.10 -11.28 2.55
CA VAL A 242 13.86 -10.71 3.07
C VAL A 242 13.30 -9.71 2.07
N ILE A 243 12.00 -9.83 1.77
CA ILE A 243 11.27 -8.95 0.87
C ILE A 243 10.08 -8.30 1.59
N ARG A 244 9.70 -7.09 1.14
CA ARG A 244 8.57 -6.32 1.67
C ARG A 244 7.67 -5.91 0.49
N PRO A 245 6.81 -6.82 -0.01
CA PRO A 245 5.98 -6.56 -1.18
C PRO A 245 5.04 -5.35 -1.01
N LEU A 246 4.67 -5.02 0.22
CA LEU A 246 3.82 -3.87 0.55
C LEU A 246 4.58 -2.54 0.65
N ALA A 247 5.87 -2.45 0.27
CA ALA A 247 6.70 -1.26 0.48
C ALA A 247 6.08 0.04 -0.10
N TYR A 248 5.28 -0.08 -1.16
CA TYR A 248 4.57 1.05 -1.76
C TYR A 248 3.14 1.23 -1.25
N CYS A 249 2.57 0.32 -0.48
CA CYS A 249 1.18 0.44 -0.01
C CYS A 249 1.07 1.36 1.21
N ARG A 250 0.03 2.19 1.27
CA ARG A 250 -0.28 3.03 2.45
C ARG A 250 -1.04 2.22 3.51
N GLU A 251 -0.83 2.51 4.79
CA GLU A 251 -1.53 1.84 5.90
C GLU A 251 -3.06 1.97 5.79
N LYS A 252 -3.54 3.18 5.44
CA LYS A 252 -4.97 3.49 5.28
C LYS A 252 -5.66 2.63 4.21
N ASP A 253 -4.94 2.37 3.12
CA ASP A 253 -5.44 1.55 2.02
C ASP A 253 -5.52 0.07 2.40
N LEU A 254 -4.51 -0.43 3.12
CA LEU A 254 -4.50 -1.80 3.64
C LEU A 254 -5.60 -2.02 4.69
N ALA A 255 -5.88 -1.02 5.53
CA ALA A 255 -6.98 -1.06 6.48
C ALA A 255 -8.35 -1.15 5.79
N ALA A 256 -8.62 -0.26 4.83
CA ALA A 256 -9.85 -0.29 4.04
C ALA A 256 -9.99 -1.60 3.24
N TYR A 257 -8.88 -2.10 2.69
CA TYR A 257 -8.88 -3.37 1.97
C TYR A 257 -9.19 -4.55 2.89
N ALA A 258 -8.63 -4.57 4.10
CA ALA A 258 -8.87 -5.64 5.07
C ALA A 258 -10.32 -5.67 5.56
N GLU A 259 -10.93 -4.49 5.77
CA GLU A 259 -12.35 -4.36 6.11
C GLU A 259 -13.23 -4.88 4.96
N HIS A 260 -12.95 -4.46 3.72
CA HIS A 260 -13.68 -4.92 2.55
C HIS A 260 -13.59 -6.43 2.32
N ARG A 261 -12.41 -7.02 2.54
CA ARG A 261 -12.18 -8.45 2.41
C ARG A 261 -12.62 -9.25 3.64
N GLN A 262 -13.04 -8.58 4.71
CA GLN A 262 -13.49 -9.17 5.97
C GLN A 262 -12.48 -10.17 6.54
N PHE A 263 -11.19 -9.80 6.54
CA PHE A 263 -10.17 -10.70 7.08
C PHE A 263 -10.39 -10.94 8.58
N PRO A 264 -10.17 -12.18 9.07
CA PRO A 264 -10.29 -12.49 10.49
C PRO A 264 -9.05 -11.98 11.25
N ILE A 265 -9.03 -10.67 11.50
CA ILE A 265 -7.91 -9.98 12.15
C ILE A 265 -7.81 -10.42 13.61
N ILE A 266 -6.62 -10.87 14.00
CA ILE A 266 -6.29 -11.23 15.37
C ILE A 266 -5.80 -9.95 16.09
N PRO A 267 -6.48 -9.49 17.15
CA PRO A 267 -6.06 -8.30 17.89
C PRO A 267 -4.71 -8.56 18.59
N CYS A 268 -3.76 -7.65 18.44
CA CYS A 268 -2.46 -7.75 19.11
C CYS A 268 -2.44 -6.85 20.35
N ASN A 269 -2.61 -7.44 21.53
CA ASN A 269 -2.71 -6.69 22.79
C ASN A 269 -1.35 -6.43 23.48
N LEU A 270 -0.25 -7.02 22.98
CA LEU A 270 1.06 -6.98 23.67
C LEU A 270 2.08 -5.99 23.09
N CYS A 271 2.10 -5.79 21.78
CA CYS A 271 3.23 -5.13 21.10
C CYS A 271 3.04 -3.64 20.82
N GLY A 272 1.83 -3.10 21.01
CA GLY A 272 1.49 -1.69 20.74
C GLY A 272 0.82 -0.94 21.89
N SER A 273 0.71 -1.56 23.07
CA SER A 273 -0.06 -1.04 24.21
C SER A 273 0.81 -0.44 25.32
N GLN A 274 2.13 -0.30 25.11
CA GLN A 274 2.99 0.39 26.06
C GLN A 274 3.00 1.88 25.74
N GLU A 275 2.59 2.71 26.71
CA GLU A 275 2.72 4.15 26.64
C GLU A 275 4.19 4.56 26.38
N GLY A 276 4.41 5.53 25.49
CA GLY A 276 5.75 6.06 25.18
C GLY A 276 6.56 5.28 24.16
N LEU A 277 5.96 4.34 23.40
CA LEU A 277 6.65 3.67 22.30
C LEU A 277 7.02 4.65 21.19
N GLN A 278 8.32 4.76 20.89
CA GLN A 278 8.88 5.61 19.82
C GLN A 278 8.15 5.45 18.48
N ARG A 279 7.70 4.23 18.15
CA ARG A 279 6.95 3.94 16.92
C ARG A 279 5.59 4.64 16.88
N GLN A 280 4.88 4.70 18.01
CA GLN A 280 3.59 5.39 18.10
C GLN A 280 3.78 6.89 17.86
N GLN A 281 4.79 7.50 18.49
CA GLN A 281 5.13 8.92 18.28
C GLN A 281 5.42 9.21 16.80
N MET A 282 6.16 8.34 16.11
CA MET A 282 6.42 8.52 14.68
C MET A 282 5.17 8.35 13.82
N ARG A 283 4.28 7.41 14.16
CA ARG A 283 2.99 7.25 13.47
C ARG A 283 2.13 8.50 13.60
N GLU A 284 1.99 9.02 14.82
CA GLU A 284 1.22 10.24 15.10
C GLU A 284 1.78 11.43 14.31
N MET A 285 3.11 11.61 14.30
CA MET A 285 3.77 12.65 13.52
C MET A 285 3.48 12.51 12.01
N ILE A 286 3.62 11.31 11.44
CA ILE A 286 3.36 11.09 10.00
C ILE A 286 1.89 11.37 9.66
N ASN A 287 0.97 10.94 10.52
CA ASN A 287 -0.46 11.16 10.31
C ASN A 287 -0.85 12.65 10.41
N ASP A 288 -0.27 13.41 11.34
CA ASP A 288 -0.46 14.87 11.43
C ASP A 288 0.02 15.56 10.14
N TRP A 289 1.20 15.17 9.65
CA TRP A 289 1.75 15.71 8.39
C TRP A 289 0.88 15.35 7.17
N ASP A 290 0.39 14.11 7.07
CA ASP A 290 -0.50 13.70 5.96
C ASP A 290 -1.81 14.50 5.97
N ALA A 291 -2.36 14.77 7.17
CA ALA A 291 -3.60 15.52 7.32
C ALA A 291 -3.44 17.00 6.99
N ARG A 292 -2.33 17.63 7.43
CA ARG A 292 -2.07 19.06 7.22
C ARG A 292 -1.55 19.39 5.83
N PHE A 293 -0.75 18.49 5.27
CA PHE A 293 -0.09 18.69 3.98
C PHE A 293 -0.18 17.43 3.11
N PRO A 294 -1.36 17.17 2.50
CA PRO A 294 -1.56 16.00 1.66
C PRO A 294 -0.46 15.84 0.60
N GLY A 295 0.06 14.62 0.48
CA GLY A 295 1.12 14.26 -0.47
C GLY A 295 2.55 14.57 -0.02
N ARG A 296 2.76 15.27 1.11
CA ARG A 296 4.12 15.45 1.67
C ARG A 296 4.71 14.15 2.21
N VAL A 297 3.88 13.26 2.77
CA VAL A 297 4.32 11.91 3.18
C VAL A 297 4.81 11.10 1.98
N ASP A 298 4.18 11.30 0.82
CA ASP A 298 4.58 10.64 -0.43
C ASP A 298 5.93 11.17 -0.92
N ASN A 299 6.15 12.49 -0.89
CA ASN A 299 7.45 13.09 -1.17
C ASN A 299 8.54 12.63 -0.18
N MET A 300 8.22 12.50 1.11
CA MET A 300 9.15 11.96 2.12
C MET A 300 9.53 10.51 1.82
N PHE A 301 8.60 9.70 1.29
CA PHE A 301 8.92 8.34 0.88
C PHE A 301 9.77 8.31 -0.40
N THR A 302 9.42 9.12 -1.40
CA THR A 302 10.18 9.26 -2.66
C THR A 302 11.62 9.72 -2.40
N SER A 303 11.85 10.57 -1.39
CA SER A 303 13.21 11.03 -1.06
C SER A 303 14.15 9.91 -0.62
N LEU A 304 13.63 8.76 -0.17
CA LEU A 304 14.44 7.59 0.18
C LEU A 304 15.21 6.99 -1.01
N SER A 305 14.72 7.20 -2.25
CA SER A 305 15.43 6.80 -3.47
C SER A 305 16.24 7.94 -4.12
N ASN A 306 16.08 9.18 -3.65
CA ASN A 306 16.66 10.37 -4.26
C ASN A 306 17.69 11.02 -3.31
N ILE A 307 18.82 10.34 -3.09
CA ILE A 307 19.88 10.79 -2.16
C ILE A 307 20.92 11.60 -2.92
N VAL A 308 21.03 12.89 -2.59
CA VAL A 308 22.06 13.78 -3.13
C VAL A 308 23.29 13.73 -2.21
N THR A 309 24.28 12.90 -2.55
CA THR A 309 25.45 12.63 -1.67
C THR A 309 26.33 13.85 -1.42
N SER A 310 26.40 14.78 -2.39
CA SER A 310 27.13 16.06 -2.28
C SER A 310 26.57 16.98 -1.18
N HIS A 311 25.28 16.84 -0.86
CA HIS A 311 24.57 17.66 0.13
C HIS A 311 24.38 16.92 1.47
N MET A 312 24.99 15.74 1.61
CA MET A 312 25.06 14.99 2.86
C MET A 312 26.46 15.15 3.50
N MET A 313 26.70 14.52 4.65
CA MET A 313 27.98 14.67 5.38
C MET A 313 28.82 13.38 5.41
N ASP A 314 28.54 12.41 4.54
CA ASP A 314 29.28 11.14 4.51
C ASP A 314 30.55 11.25 3.63
N ARG A 315 31.70 11.41 4.30
CA ARG A 315 33.04 11.49 3.69
C ARG A 315 33.45 10.24 2.90
N LYS A 316 32.78 9.11 3.08
CA LYS A 316 33.03 7.88 2.29
C LYS A 316 32.26 7.87 0.98
N LEU A 317 31.10 8.55 0.93
CA LEU A 317 30.23 8.59 -0.23
C LEU A 317 30.46 9.84 -1.11
N PHE A 318 31.10 10.88 -0.57
CA PHE A 318 31.43 12.08 -1.33
C PHE A 318 32.84 12.62 -0.98
N PRO A 319 33.65 13.03 -1.98
CA PRO A 319 35.06 13.34 -1.79
C PRO A 319 35.32 14.79 -1.32
N PHE A 320 34.84 15.14 -0.13
CA PHE A 320 34.96 16.50 0.43
C PHE A 320 36.40 17.01 0.54
N GLU A 321 37.37 16.13 0.77
CA GLU A 321 38.77 16.51 0.97
C GLU A 321 39.49 16.86 -0.34
N THR A 322 38.99 16.38 -1.48
CA THR A 322 39.66 16.52 -2.78
C THR A 322 38.87 17.35 -3.79
N ILE A 323 37.62 17.72 -3.48
CA ILE A 323 36.79 18.53 -4.37
C ILE A 323 37.44 19.89 -4.66
N LYS A 324 37.36 20.32 -5.92
CA LYS A 324 37.89 21.60 -6.41
C LYS A 324 36.89 22.24 -7.36
N ALA A 325 36.93 23.56 -7.44
CA ALA A 325 36.15 24.29 -8.43
C ALA A 325 36.60 23.88 -9.85
N THR A 326 35.65 23.46 -10.68
CA THR A 326 35.89 23.04 -12.08
C THR A 326 35.58 24.15 -13.09
N GLY A 327 34.90 25.22 -12.66
CA GLY A 327 34.45 26.30 -13.55
C GLY A 327 33.28 25.91 -14.46
N ALA A 328 32.69 24.73 -14.28
CA ALA A 328 31.54 24.24 -15.04
C ALA A 328 30.37 23.89 -14.11
N PRO A 329 29.11 24.05 -14.56
CA PRO A 329 27.94 23.62 -13.80
C PRO A 329 27.98 22.12 -13.49
N VAL A 330 27.58 21.75 -12.27
CA VAL A 330 27.43 20.36 -11.85
C VAL A 330 25.94 20.02 -11.92
N LYS A 331 25.60 18.93 -12.62
CA LYS A 331 24.20 18.51 -12.86
C LYS A 331 23.37 18.37 -11.58
N ASP A 332 23.97 17.83 -10.51
CA ASP A 332 23.36 17.68 -9.18
C ASP A 332 24.09 18.56 -8.15
N GLY A 333 24.52 19.75 -8.59
CA GLY A 333 25.15 20.77 -7.76
C GLY A 333 24.16 21.44 -6.81
N ASP A 334 24.57 22.54 -6.18
CA ASP A 334 23.69 23.34 -5.33
C ASP A 334 22.71 24.14 -6.19
N ILE A 335 21.67 23.45 -6.65
CA ILE A 335 20.54 23.98 -7.45
C ILE A 335 19.42 24.51 -6.55
N ALA A 336 19.57 24.41 -5.22
CA ALA A 336 18.51 24.69 -4.23
C ALA A 336 18.13 26.18 -4.12
N PHE A 337 18.87 27.08 -4.79
CA PHE A 337 18.65 28.52 -4.79
C PHE A 337 18.30 29.07 -6.18
N ASP A 338 18.09 28.22 -7.18
CA ASP A 338 17.64 28.65 -8.50
C ASP A 338 16.15 29.04 -8.44
N GLU A 339 15.77 30.12 -9.11
CA GLU A 339 14.45 30.80 -8.98
C GLU A 339 13.24 29.91 -9.35
N ASP A 340 13.46 28.71 -9.88
CA ASP A 340 12.44 27.85 -10.50
C ASP A 340 11.95 26.65 -9.66
N GLU A 341 12.46 26.38 -8.44
CA GLU A 341 11.97 25.25 -7.62
C GLU A 341 11.31 25.67 -6.29
N GLY A 342 9.99 25.83 -6.32
CA GLY A 342 9.18 25.62 -5.12
C GLY A 342 9.29 24.17 -4.66
N CYS A 343 9.23 23.90 -3.35
CA CYS A 343 9.25 22.55 -2.75
C CYS A 343 8.37 21.58 -3.57
N GLY A 344 9.00 20.71 -4.38
CA GLY A 344 8.39 20.02 -5.52
C GLY A 344 6.94 19.54 -5.35
N GLU A 345 6.18 19.57 -6.45
CA GLU A 345 4.78 19.15 -6.45
C GLU A 345 4.61 17.76 -5.81
N PRO A 346 3.52 17.51 -5.07
CA PRO A 346 3.24 16.20 -4.50
C PRO A 346 3.28 15.11 -5.58
N THR A 347 4.22 14.19 -5.47
CA THR A 347 4.29 13.00 -6.33
C THR A 347 3.34 11.93 -5.80
N GLU A 348 2.86 10.99 -6.63
CA GLU A 348 2.04 9.85 -6.16
C GLU A 348 2.80 8.87 -5.21
N GLY A 349 4.01 9.25 -4.76
CA GLY A 349 4.84 8.48 -3.83
C GLY A 349 5.40 7.19 -4.41
N LEU A 350 5.38 7.07 -5.73
CA LEU A 350 6.15 6.08 -6.48
C LEU A 350 7.40 6.78 -7.02
N PRO A 351 8.58 6.16 -6.94
CA PRO A 351 9.79 6.77 -7.49
C PRO A 351 9.57 7.12 -8.96
N ALA A 352 9.89 8.35 -9.33
CA ALA A 352 9.76 8.87 -10.68
C ALA A 352 10.80 8.20 -11.60
N GLN A 353 10.49 6.97 -12.03
CA GLN A 353 10.93 6.29 -13.26
C GLN A 353 10.67 4.79 -13.12
N ALA A 354 9.43 4.38 -13.36
CA ALA A 354 9.09 3.07 -13.92
C ALA A 354 7.60 3.08 -14.26
N SER A 355 7.24 3.68 -15.40
CA SER A 355 5.96 3.39 -16.03
C SER A 355 6.01 1.96 -16.59
N VAL A 356 5.94 0.95 -15.73
CA VAL A 356 5.64 -0.41 -16.18
C VAL A 356 4.19 -0.37 -16.63
N SER A 357 3.99 -0.20 -17.94
CA SER A 357 2.69 -0.39 -18.54
C SER A 357 2.21 -1.79 -18.16
N LEU A 358 0.98 -1.94 -17.71
CA LEU A 358 0.39 -3.27 -17.52
C LEU A 358 0.44 -4.12 -18.82
N SER A 359 0.69 -3.50 -19.98
CA SER A 359 0.97 -4.18 -21.25
C SER A 359 2.36 -4.82 -21.35
N SER A 360 3.35 -4.42 -20.54
CA SER A 360 4.66 -5.08 -20.48
C SER A 360 4.67 -6.32 -19.58
N ILE A 361 3.63 -6.50 -18.76
CA ILE A 361 3.30 -7.82 -18.19
C ILE A 361 2.50 -8.54 -19.27
N LYS A 362 3.10 -9.54 -19.93
CA LYS A 362 2.36 -10.43 -20.84
C LYS A 362 1.38 -11.28 -20.03
N ILE A 363 0.22 -10.71 -19.73
CA ILE A 363 -0.91 -11.39 -19.12
C ILE A 363 -1.39 -12.43 -20.13
N ARG A 364 -1.35 -13.73 -19.76
CA ARG A 364 -2.11 -14.74 -20.51
C ARG A 364 -3.58 -14.35 -20.42
N LYS A 365 -4.24 -14.14 -21.56
CA LYS A 365 -5.71 -14.09 -21.60
C LYS A 365 -6.21 -15.41 -21.00
N ALA A 366 -7.10 -15.32 -20.02
CA ALA A 366 -7.81 -16.49 -19.53
C ALA A 366 -8.70 -16.99 -20.67
N ASP A 367 -8.58 -18.28 -20.99
CA ASP A 367 -9.54 -19.01 -21.82
C ASP A 367 -10.82 -19.31 -21.02
#